data_AF-A0A094HG24-F1
#
_entry.id   AF-A0A094HG24-F1
#
_cell.length_a   1.000
_cell.length_b   1.000
_cell.length_c   1.000
_cell.angle_alpha   90.00
_cell.angle_beta   90.00
_cell.angle_gamma   90.00
#
_symmetry.space_group_name_H-M   'P 1'
#
loop_
_entity.id
_entity.type
_entity.pdbx_description
1 polymer ?
#
loop_
_entity_poly.entity_id
_entity_poly.type
_entity_poly.pdbx_seq_one_letter_code
_entity_poly.pdbx_strand_id
1 'polypeptide(L)'
;MLRFIYHGDYDDEREQKNHAATDLPHETKVETEFCKYEISKMLDNPPQEPGRPLWNKDALRVNIEVFVIADHHHLHTLMKHAAKKFEEVVGRLWKTASFAKSIKLFYDSQISELYRRPIRNVIIKAIVKNAPVLLKEKTFRNILSHHGDLAIEVLWTVVKVEDK
;
A
#
# COMPACT_ATOMS: atom_id res chain seq x y z
N MET A 1 -27.21 19.75 -13.28
CA MET A 1 -26.01 19.33 -14.04
C MET A 1 -25.21 18.19 -13.38
N LEU A 2 -25.81 17.37 -12.49
CA LEU A 2 -25.11 16.24 -11.83
C LEU A 2 -25.77 14.87 -12.07
N ARG A 3 -26.78 14.80 -12.95
CA ARG A 3 -27.56 13.58 -13.20
C ARG A 3 -27.15 12.82 -14.47
N PHE A 4 -26.17 13.33 -15.22
CA PHE A 4 -25.74 12.75 -16.50
C PHE A 4 -24.52 11.84 -16.41
N ILE A 5 -23.78 11.82 -15.30
CA ILE A 5 -22.52 11.07 -15.20
C ILE A 5 -22.73 9.59 -14.84
N TYR A 6 -23.92 9.21 -14.35
CA TYR A 6 -24.12 7.91 -13.66
C TYR A 6 -25.09 6.94 -14.36
N HIS A 7 -25.12 6.94 -15.70
CA HIS A 7 -25.93 5.96 -16.45
C HIS A 7 -25.16 5.06 -17.41
N GLY A 8 -23.83 5.12 -17.48
CA GLY A 8 -23.05 4.01 -18.04
C GLY A 8 -23.30 3.65 -19.51
N ASP A 9 -24.04 4.45 -20.26
CA ASP A 9 -24.21 4.33 -21.71
C ASP A 9 -23.20 5.25 -22.40
N TYR A 10 -21.95 4.81 -22.47
CA TYR A 10 -20.99 5.34 -23.43
C TYR A 10 -20.86 4.29 -24.54
N ASP A 11 -21.72 4.42 -25.55
CA ASP A 11 -21.56 3.70 -26.81
C ASP A 11 -21.50 4.68 -27.98
N ASP A 12 -20.70 4.26 -28.96
CA ASP A 12 -19.96 4.96 -30.00
C ASP A 12 -20.63 6.10 -30.79
N GLU A 13 -19.79 7.05 -31.23
CA GLU A 13 -19.52 7.31 -32.67
C GLU A 13 -18.82 8.66 -32.85
N ARG A 14 -17.49 8.67 -32.71
CA ARG A 14 -16.68 9.75 -33.27
C ARG A 14 -15.31 9.25 -33.67
N GLU A 15 -15.25 8.54 -34.79
CA GLU A 15 -14.15 8.66 -35.77
C GLU A 15 -14.44 7.82 -37.02
N GLN A 16 -15.15 8.42 -37.97
CA GLN A 16 -15.03 8.04 -39.37
C GLN A 16 -14.86 9.30 -40.20
N LYS A 17 -13.60 9.59 -40.55
CA LYS A 17 -13.21 9.86 -41.94
C LYS A 17 -11.69 10.03 -42.10
N ASN A 18 -11.15 9.07 -42.88
CA ASN A 18 -9.97 9.15 -43.74
C ASN A 18 -8.59 9.05 -43.02
N HIS A 19 -7.65 8.16 -43.34
CA HIS A 19 -7.25 7.56 -44.61
C HIS A 19 -6.58 6.19 -44.39
N ALA A 20 -6.55 5.41 -45.46
CA ALA A 20 -6.07 4.04 -45.57
C ALA A 20 -4.56 3.83 -45.39
N ALA A 21 -4.26 2.64 -44.85
CA ALA A 21 -3.15 1.71 -45.14
C ALA A 21 -1.70 2.15 -44.90
N THR A 22 -1.05 1.55 -43.89
CA THR A 22 0.13 0.68 -44.11
C THR A 22 0.30 -0.29 -42.93
N ASP A 23 0.38 -1.59 -43.22
CA ASP A 23 0.68 -2.67 -42.28
C ASP A 23 2.12 -2.57 -41.73
N LEU A 24 2.29 -2.83 -40.43
CA LEU A 24 3.45 -3.52 -39.85
C LEU A 24 3.08 -4.13 -38.48
N PRO A 25 3.48 -5.38 -38.15
CA PRO A 25 2.88 -6.13 -37.06
C PRO A 25 3.78 -6.13 -35.83
N HIS A 26 3.45 -5.37 -34.79
CA HIS A 26 4.16 -5.48 -33.49
C HIS A 26 3.19 -5.69 -32.32
N GLU A 27 3.17 -6.95 -31.87
CA GLU A 27 3.04 -7.40 -30.47
C GLU A 27 2.03 -6.66 -29.59
N THR A 28 0.75 -7.03 -29.69
CA THR A 28 -0.30 -6.51 -28.79
C THR A 28 -1.25 -7.61 -28.29
N LYS A 29 -0.80 -8.87 -28.27
CA LYS A 29 -1.60 -10.00 -27.73
C LYS A 29 -1.30 -10.33 -26.27
N VAL A 30 -0.08 -10.05 -25.79
CA VAL A 30 0.35 -10.48 -24.44
C VAL A 30 -0.32 -9.67 -23.34
N GLU A 31 -0.51 -8.35 -23.53
CA GLU A 31 -1.11 -7.47 -22.52
C GLU A 31 -2.64 -7.65 -22.40
N THR A 32 -3.31 -7.96 -23.50
CA THR A 32 -4.76 -8.22 -23.50
C THR A 32 -5.12 -9.55 -22.85
N GLU A 33 -4.29 -10.59 -23.03
CA GLU A 33 -4.48 -11.89 -22.37
C GLU A 33 -4.18 -11.82 -20.87
N PHE A 34 -3.16 -11.06 -20.47
CA PHE A 34 -2.83 -10.83 -19.06
C PHE A 34 -3.97 -10.12 -18.32
N CYS A 35 -4.51 -9.04 -18.90
CA CYS A 35 -5.68 -8.34 -18.35
C CYS A 35 -6.92 -9.25 -18.27
N LYS A 36 -7.17 -10.09 -19.29
CA LYS A 36 -8.30 -11.05 -19.26
C LYS A 36 -8.17 -12.08 -18.13
N TYR A 37 -6.97 -12.60 -17.91
CA TYR A 37 -6.71 -13.58 -16.85
C TYR A 37 -6.90 -12.96 -15.46
N GLU A 38 -6.44 -11.72 -15.27
CA GLU A 38 -6.56 -11.01 -13.99
C GLU A 38 -8.01 -10.62 -13.69
N ILE A 39 -8.77 -10.20 -14.71
CA ILE A 39 -10.21 -9.92 -14.60
C ILE A 39 -11.02 -11.20 -14.33
N SER A 40 -10.72 -12.31 -15.02
CA SER A 40 -11.37 -13.60 -14.76
C SER A 40 -11.16 -14.04 -13.30
N LYS A 41 -9.93 -13.92 -12.82
CA LYS A 41 -9.57 -14.24 -11.43
C LYS A 41 -10.25 -13.33 -10.41
N MET A 42 -10.59 -12.09 -10.77
CA MET A 42 -11.37 -11.18 -9.92
C MET A 42 -12.85 -11.57 -9.88
N LEU A 43 -13.43 -11.98 -11.02
CA LEU A 43 -14.83 -12.39 -11.17
C LEU A 43 -15.15 -13.75 -10.51
N ASP A 44 -14.15 -14.64 -10.41
CA ASP A 44 -14.30 -15.93 -9.73
C ASP A 44 -14.32 -15.82 -8.20
N ASN A 45 -14.06 -14.63 -7.64
CA ASN A 45 -14.22 -14.41 -6.20
C ASN A 45 -15.70 -14.13 -5.89
N PRO A 46 -16.27 -14.75 -4.84
CA PRO A 46 -17.61 -14.41 -4.42
C PRO A 46 -17.70 -12.89 -4.15
N PRO A 47 -18.80 -12.23 -4.56
CA PRO A 47 -19.01 -10.82 -4.28
C PRO A 47 -18.74 -10.55 -2.79
N GLN A 48 -17.89 -9.59 -2.50
CA GLN A 48 -17.59 -9.25 -1.10
C GLN A 48 -18.89 -8.86 -0.41
N GLU A 49 -19.19 -9.50 0.73
CA GLU A 49 -20.27 -9.06 1.60
C GLU A 49 -20.04 -7.58 1.96
N PRO A 50 -21.01 -6.68 1.70
CA PRO A 50 -20.90 -5.29 2.10
C PRO A 50 -20.56 -5.18 3.59
N GLY A 51 -19.40 -4.61 3.91
CA GLY A 51 -18.98 -4.35 5.28
C GLY A 51 -17.95 -5.32 5.89
N ARG A 52 -17.56 -6.42 5.22
CA ARG A 52 -16.38 -7.18 5.66
C ARG A 52 -15.12 -6.68 4.93
N PRO A 53 -14.14 -6.08 5.63
CA PRO A 53 -12.87 -5.75 5.00
C PRO A 53 -12.18 -7.05 4.58
N LEU A 54 -12.06 -7.28 3.27
CA LEU A 54 -11.12 -8.26 2.74
C LEU A 54 -9.72 -7.73 3.08
N TRP A 55 -9.11 -8.30 4.12
CA TRP A 55 -7.77 -7.89 4.54
C TRP A 55 -6.78 -8.39 3.48
N ASN A 56 -6.52 -7.55 2.49
CA ASN A 56 -5.49 -7.78 1.51
C ASN A 56 -4.16 -7.98 2.25
N LYS A 57 -3.42 -9.04 1.93
CA LYS A 57 -2.09 -9.31 2.52
C LYS A 57 -1.13 -8.15 2.28
N ASP A 58 -1.38 -7.34 1.26
CA ASP A 58 -0.63 -6.14 0.93
C ASP A 58 -1.17 -4.84 1.53
N ALA A 59 -2.21 -4.89 2.37
CA ALA A 59 -2.88 -3.70 2.91
C ALA A 59 -1.93 -2.76 3.68
N LEU A 60 -0.92 -3.29 4.38
CA LEU A 60 0.06 -2.45 5.08
C LEU A 60 0.85 -1.58 4.11
N ARG A 61 1.37 -2.18 3.05
CA ARG A 61 2.08 -1.48 1.98
C ARG A 61 1.17 -0.45 1.30
N VAL A 62 -0.05 -0.84 0.92
CA VAL A 62 -1.00 0.06 0.24
C VAL A 62 -1.31 1.28 1.12
N ASN A 63 -1.56 1.09 2.42
CA ASN A 63 -1.83 2.21 3.32
C ASN A 63 -0.65 3.18 3.41
N ILE A 64 0.60 2.69 3.40
CA ILE A 64 1.78 3.57 3.35
C ILE A 64 1.92 4.24 1.98
N GLU A 65 1.67 3.55 0.87
CA GLU A 65 1.70 4.16 -0.48
C GLU A 65 0.68 5.31 -0.58
N VAL A 66 -0.56 5.07 -0.15
CA VAL A 66 -1.61 6.10 -0.10
C VAL A 66 -1.20 7.27 0.80
N PHE A 67 -0.58 6.97 1.96
CA PHE A 67 -0.08 8.01 2.85
C PHE A 67 1.00 8.87 2.19
N VAL A 68 1.97 8.25 1.53
CA VAL A 68 3.06 8.93 0.81
C VAL A 68 2.48 9.81 -0.30
N ILE A 69 1.58 9.28 -1.13
CA ILE A 69 0.92 10.04 -2.21
C ILE A 69 0.15 11.23 -1.62
N ALA A 70 -0.58 11.00 -0.53
CA ALA A 70 -1.34 12.05 0.14
C ALA A 70 -0.44 13.15 0.72
N ASP A 71 0.74 12.81 1.24
CA ASP A 71 1.74 13.78 1.70
C ASP A 71 2.24 14.66 0.54
N HIS A 72 2.60 14.03 -0.59
CA HIS A 72 3.08 14.72 -1.81
C HIS A 72 2.06 15.72 -2.36
N HIS A 73 0.76 15.43 -2.22
CA HIS A 73 -0.32 16.30 -2.67
C HIS A 73 -0.96 17.14 -1.55
N HIS A 74 -0.37 17.15 -0.35
CA HIS A 74 -0.87 17.88 0.82
C HIS A 74 -2.34 17.55 1.19
N LEU A 75 -2.77 16.32 0.95
CA LEU A 75 -4.11 15.82 1.24
C LEU A 75 -4.22 15.33 2.69
N HIS A 76 -4.18 16.25 3.64
CA HIS A 76 -4.09 15.93 5.08
C HIS A 76 -5.17 14.97 5.61
N THR A 77 -6.41 15.08 5.12
CA THR A 77 -7.50 14.19 5.53
C THR A 77 -7.24 12.76 5.06
N LEU A 78 -6.72 12.59 3.84
CA LEU A 78 -6.37 11.28 3.29
C LEU A 78 -5.18 10.68 4.03
N MET A 79 -4.16 11.49 4.36
CA MET A 79 -3.04 11.06 5.20
C MET A 79 -3.52 10.51 6.55
N LYS A 80 -4.38 11.24 7.25
CA LYS A 80 -4.96 10.79 8.53
C LYS A 80 -5.72 9.48 8.37
N HIS A 81 -6.49 9.34 7.29
CA HIS A 81 -7.24 8.12 7.03
C HIS A 81 -6.31 6.93 6.75
N ALA A 82 -5.30 7.11 5.91
CA ALA A 82 -4.31 6.09 5.58
C ALA A 82 -3.51 5.66 6.82
N ALA A 83 -3.08 6.60 7.65
CA ALA A 83 -2.39 6.33 8.92
C ALA A 83 -3.27 5.51 9.88
N LYS A 84 -4.54 5.89 10.03
CA LYS A 84 -5.50 5.17 10.86
C LYS A 84 -5.72 3.74 10.35
N LYS A 85 -5.86 3.57 9.03
CA LYS A 85 -6.02 2.25 8.42
C LYS A 85 -4.78 1.39 8.60
N PHE A 86 -3.59 1.97 8.49
CA PHE A 86 -2.34 1.29 8.80
C PHE A 86 -2.31 0.78 10.25
N GLU A 87 -2.67 1.62 11.21
CA GLU A 87 -2.74 1.26 12.64
C GLU A 87 -3.76 0.14 12.92
N GLU A 88 -4.94 0.18 12.29
CA GLU A 88 -5.97 -0.86 12.42
C GLU A 88 -5.49 -2.23 11.91
N VAL A 89 -4.69 -2.25 10.84
CA VAL A 89 -4.30 -3.51 10.17
C VAL A 89 -3.00 -4.10 10.69
N VAL A 90 -2.09 -3.30 11.26
CA VAL A 90 -0.73 -3.73 11.63
C VAL A 90 -0.72 -4.85 12.65
N GLY A 91 -1.65 -4.84 13.61
CA GLY A 91 -1.76 -5.90 14.61
C GLY A 91 -2.07 -7.28 14.01
N ARG A 92 -2.65 -7.33 12.80
CA ARG A 92 -3.03 -8.58 12.12
C ARG A 92 -2.03 -8.99 11.05
N LEU A 93 -1.42 -8.01 10.37
CA LEU A 93 -0.62 -8.24 9.17
C LEU A 93 0.89 -8.08 9.36
N TRP A 94 1.37 -7.83 10.58
CA TRP A 94 2.81 -7.67 10.88
C TRP A 94 3.69 -8.83 10.41
N LYS A 95 3.16 -10.07 10.39
CA LYS A 95 3.88 -11.29 9.98
C LYS A 95 3.94 -11.47 8.46
N THR A 96 3.30 -10.60 7.69
CA THR A 96 3.31 -10.67 6.23
C THR A 96 4.51 -9.91 5.66
N ALA A 97 4.97 -10.28 4.47
CA ALA A 97 6.01 -9.54 3.76
C ALA A 97 5.62 -8.06 3.50
N SER A 98 4.33 -7.74 3.50
CA SER A 98 3.82 -6.38 3.37
C SER A 98 4.29 -5.47 4.49
N PHE A 99 4.46 -5.99 5.72
CA PHE A 99 4.96 -5.19 6.84
C PHE A 99 6.38 -4.70 6.58
N ALA A 100 7.30 -5.61 6.26
CA ALA A 100 8.68 -5.27 5.90
C ALA A 100 8.75 -4.30 4.71
N LYS A 101 7.97 -4.54 3.64
CA LYS A 101 7.89 -3.64 2.48
C LYS A 101 7.36 -2.25 2.84
N SER A 102 6.35 -2.18 3.70
CA SER A 102 5.74 -0.93 4.15
C SER A 102 6.71 -0.08 4.98
N ILE A 103 7.51 -0.70 5.85
CA ILE A 103 8.56 -0.02 6.62
C ILE A 103 9.61 0.54 5.67
N LYS A 104 10.12 -0.30 4.76
CA LYS A 104 11.10 0.14 3.77
C LYS A 104 10.59 1.36 2.98
N LEU A 105 9.38 1.28 2.41
CA LEU A 105 8.76 2.38 1.69
C LEU A 105 8.61 3.65 2.55
N PHE A 106 8.17 3.50 3.81
CA PHE A 106 7.97 4.63 4.71
C PHE A 106 9.28 5.33 5.08
N TYR A 107 10.39 4.60 5.20
CA TYR A 107 11.69 5.19 5.54
C TYR A 107 12.48 5.66 4.31
N ASP A 108 12.25 5.05 3.14
CA ASP A 108 12.84 5.48 1.87
C ASP A 108 12.13 6.71 1.26
N SER A 109 10.93 7.05 1.74
CA SER A 109 10.15 8.18 1.22
C SER A 109 10.49 9.50 1.90
N GLN A 110 10.42 10.59 1.13
CA GLN A 110 10.66 11.97 1.58
C GLN A 110 9.41 12.55 2.27
N ILE A 111 8.87 11.84 3.27
CA ILE A 111 7.69 12.27 4.02
C ILE A 111 8.05 13.47 4.92
N SER A 112 7.17 14.46 4.99
CA SER A 112 7.31 15.57 5.95
C SER A 112 7.35 15.09 7.41
N GLU A 113 8.35 15.55 8.17
CA GLU A 113 8.60 15.16 9.57
C GLU A 113 7.39 15.37 10.49
N LEU A 114 6.54 16.37 10.19
CA LEU A 114 5.31 16.65 10.93
C LEU A 114 4.35 15.44 10.95
N TYR A 115 4.23 14.72 9.83
CA TYR A 115 3.30 13.62 9.68
C TYR A 115 3.94 12.24 9.84
N ARG A 116 5.28 12.21 9.86
CA ARG A 116 6.06 10.98 10.06
C ARG A 116 5.87 10.39 11.46
N ARG A 117 5.85 11.24 12.50
CA ARG A 117 5.87 10.79 13.92
C ARG A 117 4.75 9.82 14.30
N PRO A 118 3.46 10.04 13.96
CA PRO A 118 2.39 9.13 14.36
C PRO A 118 2.56 7.72 13.79
N ILE A 119 2.83 7.59 12.49
CA ILE A 119 3.03 6.28 11.84
C ILE A 119 4.30 5.61 12.35
N ARG A 120 5.38 6.38 12.51
CA ARG A 120 6.65 5.91 13.08
C ARG A 120 6.43 5.25 14.45
N ASN A 121 5.66 5.88 15.33
CA ASN A 121 5.34 5.32 16.64
C ASN A 121 4.53 4.01 16.55
N VAL A 122 3.59 3.91 15.60
CA VAL A 122 2.83 2.68 15.36
C VAL A 122 3.76 1.56 14.87
N ILE A 123 4.66 1.86 13.93
CA ILE A 123 5.66 0.91 13.43
C ILE A 123 6.55 0.42 14.58
N ILE A 124 7.14 1.33 15.37
CA ILE A 124 8.03 0.97 16.48
C ILE A 124 7.31 0.09 17.49
N LYS A 125 6.08 0.45 17.90
CA LYS A 125 5.28 -0.37 18.82
C LYS A 125 5.02 -1.77 18.26
N ALA A 126 4.69 -1.87 16.98
CA ALA A 126 4.47 -3.16 16.33
C ALA A 126 5.75 -4.00 16.26
N ILE A 127 6.91 -3.37 16.02
CA ILE A 127 8.21 -4.05 16.00
C ILE A 127 8.55 -4.56 17.40
N VAL A 128 8.53 -3.69 18.41
CA VAL A 128 8.88 -4.03 19.80
C VAL A 128 8.01 -5.19 20.30
N LYS A 129 6.70 -5.11 20.08
CA LYS A 129 5.74 -6.17 20.48
C LYS A 129 6.04 -7.53 19.85
N ASN A 130 6.59 -7.55 18.64
CA ASN A 130 6.81 -8.78 17.87
C ASN A 130 8.32 -9.07 17.63
N ALA A 131 9.21 -8.38 18.34
CA ALA A 131 10.65 -8.42 18.11
C ALA A 131 11.26 -9.83 18.17
N PRO A 132 10.87 -10.73 19.10
CA PRO A 132 11.43 -12.09 19.14
C PRO A 132 11.18 -12.91 17.87
N VAL A 133 10.11 -12.60 17.13
CA VAL A 133 9.78 -13.27 15.87
C VAL A 133 10.44 -12.54 14.71
N LEU A 134 10.27 -11.21 14.63
CA LEU A 134 10.79 -10.39 13.54
C LEU A 134 12.31 -10.45 13.41
N LEU A 135 13.05 -10.46 14.53
CA LEU A 135 14.51 -10.50 14.51
C LEU A 135 15.08 -11.84 14.00
N LYS A 136 14.28 -12.90 13.92
CA LYS A 136 14.70 -14.17 13.30
C LYS A 136 14.69 -14.08 11.78
N GLU A 137 13.91 -13.17 11.20
CA GLU A 137 13.84 -12.98 9.75
C GLU A 137 15.01 -12.16 9.22
N LYS A 138 15.80 -12.75 8.30
CA LYS A 138 16.97 -12.08 7.69
C LYS A 138 16.57 -10.80 6.96
N THR A 139 15.45 -10.81 6.25
CA THR A 139 14.89 -9.66 5.53
C THR A 139 14.63 -8.49 6.46
N PHE A 140 14.02 -8.75 7.62
CA PHE A 140 13.72 -7.72 8.60
C PHE A 140 14.99 -7.18 9.28
N ARG A 141 15.97 -8.05 9.60
CA ARG A 141 17.28 -7.59 10.09
C ARG A 141 17.97 -6.64 9.11
N ASN A 142 17.92 -6.94 7.82
CA ASN A 142 18.48 -6.07 6.80
C ASN A 142 17.81 -4.68 6.77
N ILE A 143 16.50 -4.59 7.03
CA ILE A 143 15.78 -3.31 7.13
C ILE A 143 16.29 -2.49 8.32
N LEU A 144 16.45 -3.12 9.49
CA LEU A 144 17.00 -2.44 10.67
C LEU A 144 18.45 -1.99 10.47
N SER A 145 19.27 -2.82 9.81
CA SER A 145 20.64 -2.43 9.48
C SER A 145 20.71 -1.29 8.47
N HIS A 146 19.78 -1.24 7.51
CA HIS A 146 19.72 -0.16 6.52
C HIS A 146 19.21 1.16 7.12
N HIS A 147 18.23 1.08 8.03
CA HIS A 147 17.66 2.24 8.72
C HIS A 147 18.11 2.28 10.19
N GLY A 148 19.37 2.65 10.42
CA GLY A 148 19.98 2.69 11.76
C GLY A 148 19.18 3.51 12.78
N ASP A 149 18.59 4.62 12.37
CA ASP A 149 17.75 5.46 13.25
C ASP A 149 16.51 4.71 13.76
N LEU A 150 15.89 3.87 12.93
CA LEU A 150 14.79 3.01 13.36
C LEU A 150 15.29 1.97 14.38
N ALA A 151 16.45 1.36 14.14
CA ALA A 151 17.02 0.38 15.05
C ALA A 151 17.34 0.98 16.43
N ILE A 152 17.94 2.17 16.46
CA ILE A 152 18.24 2.91 17.70
C ILE A 152 16.95 3.21 18.47
N GLU A 153 15.91 3.67 17.80
CA GLU A 153 14.64 3.99 18.47
C GLU A 153 13.90 2.76 18.99
N VAL A 154 13.94 1.64 18.25
CA VAL A 154 13.40 0.37 18.72
C VAL A 154 14.15 -0.06 19.98
N LEU A 155 15.49 -0.02 19.98
CA LEU A 155 16.31 -0.36 21.15
C LEU A 155 16.00 0.55 22.35
N TRP A 156 15.95 1.86 22.13
CA TRP A 156 15.61 2.83 23.17
C TRP A 156 14.22 2.60 23.76
N THR A 157 13.26 2.19 22.92
CA THR A 157 11.91 1.85 23.37
C THR A 157 11.89 0.57 24.19
N VAL A 158 12.69 -0.44 23.84
CA VAL A 158 12.83 -1.68 24.63
C VAL A 158 13.42 -1.38 26.00
N VAL A 159 14.54 -0.65 26.07
CA VAL A 159 15.21 -0.32 27.33
C VAL A 159 14.28 0.46 28.27
N LYS A 160 13.55 1.45 27.76
CA LYS A 160 12.57 2.22 28.55
C LYS A 160 11.39 1.41 29.09
N VAL A 161 11.07 0.29 28.46
CA VAL A 161 9.99 -0.60 28.93
C VAL A 161 10.47 -1.46 30.09
N GLU A 162 11.77 -1.77 30.18
CA GLU A 162 12.36 -2.56 31.26
C GLU A 162 12.55 -1.76 32.57
N ASP A 163 12.63 -0.43 32.49
CA ASP A 163 12.76 0.46 33.67
C ASP A 163 11.43 0.72 34.42
N LYS A 164 10.32 0.05 34.06
CA LYS A 164 8.98 0.21 34.65
C LYS A 164 8.45 -1.07 35.27
#